data_AF-A0A101WMF1-F1
#
_entry.id   AF-A0A101WMF1-F1
#
_cell.length_a   1.000
_cell.length_b   1.000
_cell.length_c   1.000
_cell.angle_alpha   90.00
_cell.angle_beta   90.00
_cell.angle_gamma   90.00
#
_symmetry.space_group_name_H-M   'P 1'
#
loop_
_entity.id
_entity.type
_entity.pdbx_description
1 polymer ?
#
loop_
_entity_poly.entity_id
_entity_poly.type
_entity_poly.pdbx_seq_one_letter_code
_entity_poly.pdbx_strand_id
1 'polypeptide(L)'
;MVGPPGSGKTLLAKAYSGILPLLSDQESIEVTQLFSVSGLLRNNGSLVQRRPFRNPHHTVTKAGMIGGGRELRPGELSFANHGVLFLDELPEFAREVLECLRQPLEDRELTITRQSGSITYPAHVSVIASMNPCPCGYYGDQGRVCSCTPMQIQNYRGRISGPLLDSIGHTQKFISTEKEESSH
;
A
#
# COMPACT_ATOMS: atom_id res chain seq x y z
N MET A 1 5.87 -8.75 2.28
CA MET A 1 6.09 -10.04 1.59
C MET A 1 7.24 -9.90 0.62
N VAL A 2 8.17 -10.85 0.62
CA VAL A 2 9.32 -10.87 -0.30
C VAL A 2 9.34 -12.21 -1.01
N GLY A 3 9.39 -12.23 -2.34
CA GLY A 3 9.44 -13.49 -3.07
C GLY A 3 9.62 -13.30 -4.58
N PRO A 4 9.95 -14.36 -5.33
CA PRO A 4 10.19 -14.29 -6.76
C PRO A 4 8.93 -13.96 -7.56
N PRO A 5 9.05 -13.51 -8.82
CA PRO A 5 7.91 -13.29 -9.70
C PRO A 5 7.00 -14.52 -9.80
N GLY A 6 5.69 -14.31 -9.81
CA GLY A 6 4.71 -15.41 -9.92
C GLY A 6 4.42 -16.16 -8.62
N SER A 7 4.99 -15.78 -7.47
CA SER A 7 4.77 -16.45 -6.17
C SER A 7 3.41 -16.17 -5.52
N GLY A 8 2.39 -15.76 -6.28
CA GLY A 8 1.04 -15.53 -5.76
C GLY A 8 0.87 -14.37 -4.78
N LYS A 9 1.79 -13.40 -4.73
CA LYS A 9 1.78 -12.31 -3.72
C LYS A 9 0.48 -11.50 -3.75
N THR A 10 0.03 -11.13 -4.94
CA THR A 10 -1.23 -10.41 -5.14
C THR A 10 -2.44 -11.26 -4.75
N LEU A 11 -2.40 -12.59 -4.96
CA LEU A 11 -3.46 -13.51 -4.58
C LEU A 11 -3.60 -13.56 -3.05
N LEU A 12 -2.49 -13.64 -2.32
CA LEU A 12 -2.47 -13.63 -0.86
C LEU A 12 -3.02 -12.31 -0.30
N ALA A 13 -2.64 -11.16 -0.87
CA ALA A 13 -3.18 -9.86 -0.44
C ALA A 13 -4.70 -9.76 -0.66
N LYS A 14 -5.21 -10.28 -1.79
CA LYS A 14 -6.65 -10.36 -2.06
C LYS A 14 -7.37 -11.32 -1.12
N ALA A 15 -6.77 -12.48 -0.83
CA ALA A 15 -7.31 -13.44 0.11
C ALA A 15 -7.41 -12.84 1.52
N TYR A 16 -6.39 -12.10 1.96
CA TYR A 16 -6.42 -11.35 3.21
C TYR A 16 -7.61 -10.38 3.25
N SER A 17 -7.79 -9.57 2.20
CA SER A 17 -8.93 -8.65 2.14
C SER A 17 -10.29 -9.37 2.14
N GLY A 18 -10.35 -10.60 1.61
CA GLY A 18 -11.58 -11.40 1.56
C GLY A 18 -11.96 -12.06 2.88
N ILE A 19 -11.02 -12.25 3.80
CA ILE A 19 -11.28 -12.83 5.13
C ILE A 19 -11.58 -11.78 6.20
N LEU A 20 -11.33 -10.50 5.91
CA LEU A 20 -11.67 -9.42 6.84
C LEU A 20 -13.19 -9.34 7.05
N PRO A 21 -13.65 -8.96 8.26
CA PRO A 21 -15.07 -8.75 8.51
C PRO A 21 -15.61 -7.63 7.60
N LEU A 22 -16.91 -7.65 7.34
CA LEU A 22 -17.59 -6.54 6.66
C LEU A 22 -17.38 -5.22 7.44
N LEU A 23 -17.60 -4.11 6.75
CA LEU A 23 -17.65 -2.80 7.38
C LEU A 23 -18.83 -2.76 8.34
N SER A 24 -18.62 -2.22 9.53
CA SER A 24 -19.71 -1.78 10.40
C SER A 24 -20.47 -0.62 9.74
N ASP A 25 -21.68 -0.32 10.23
CA ASP A 25 -22.51 0.75 9.66
C ASP A 25 -21.78 2.11 9.63
N GLN A 26 -21.04 2.43 10.70
CA GLN A 26 -20.28 3.68 10.79
C GLN A 26 -19.13 3.73 9.78
N GLU A 27 -18.32 2.66 9.71
CA GLU A 27 -17.23 2.56 8.72
C GLU A 27 -17.79 2.61 7.28
N SER A 28 -18.96 1.98 7.08
CA SER A 28 -19.64 1.93 5.79
C SER A 28 -20.09 3.30 5.33
N ILE A 29 -20.64 4.13 6.21
CA ILE A 29 -21.00 5.52 5.91
C ILE A 29 -19.76 6.32 5.52
N GLU A 30 -18.69 6.24 6.30
CA GLU A 30 -17.45 6.99 6.07
C GLU A 30 -16.80 6.63 4.72
N VAL A 31 -16.69 5.34 4.41
CA VAL A 31 -16.22 4.86 3.11
C VAL A 31 -17.15 5.34 2.00
N THR A 32 -18.46 5.21 2.15
CA THR A 32 -19.43 5.62 1.13
C THR A 32 -19.31 7.12 0.81
N GLN A 33 -19.10 7.97 1.81
CA GLN A 33 -18.91 9.41 1.62
C GLN A 33 -17.69 9.72 0.75
N LEU A 34 -16.54 9.06 0.97
CA LEU A 34 -15.33 9.26 0.17
C LEU A 34 -15.54 8.92 -1.31
N PHE A 35 -16.24 7.82 -1.58
CA PHE A 35 -16.59 7.42 -2.95
C PHE A 35 -17.63 8.38 -3.56
N SER A 36 -18.55 8.90 -2.76
CA SER A 36 -19.58 9.85 -3.20
C SER A 36 -18.98 11.17 -3.68
N VAL A 37 -18.10 11.78 -2.88
CA VAL A 37 -17.43 13.06 -3.20
C VAL A 37 -16.61 12.94 -4.49
N SER A 38 -16.17 11.73 -4.81
CA SER A 38 -15.35 11.44 -5.99
C SER A 38 -16.16 11.03 -7.22
N GLY A 39 -17.48 10.91 -7.11
CA GLY A 39 -18.35 10.39 -8.18
C GLY A 39 -18.11 8.92 -8.51
N LEU A 40 -17.54 8.15 -7.57
CA LEU A 40 -17.15 6.75 -7.75
C LEU A 40 -18.16 5.76 -7.16
N LEU A 41 -19.28 6.23 -6.60
CA LEU A 41 -20.34 5.35 -6.11
C LEU A 41 -21.03 4.63 -7.27
N ARG A 42 -20.72 3.33 -7.41
CA ARG A 42 -21.34 2.46 -8.42
C ARG A 42 -22.64 1.83 -7.95
N ASN A 43 -22.99 1.95 -6.68
CA ASN A 43 -24.04 1.14 -6.05
C ASN A 43 -25.42 1.82 -6.02
N ASN A 44 -25.75 2.73 -6.95
CA ASN A 44 -27.04 3.44 -7.00
C ASN A 44 -27.48 4.04 -5.64
N GLY A 45 -26.53 4.52 -4.83
CA GLY A 45 -26.80 5.12 -3.53
C GLY A 45 -26.84 4.16 -2.33
N SER A 46 -26.55 2.87 -2.51
CA SER A 46 -26.39 1.95 -1.37
C SER A 46 -25.02 2.05 -0.71
N LEU A 47 -25.00 1.76 0.59
CA LEU A 47 -23.79 1.81 1.41
C LEU A 47 -22.77 0.74 0.99
N VAL A 48 -21.49 1.10 1.05
CA VAL A 48 -20.37 0.18 0.79
C VAL A 48 -20.19 -0.75 1.98
N GLN A 49 -20.51 -2.05 1.83
CA GLN A 49 -20.41 -3.01 2.94
C GLN A 49 -19.09 -3.80 2.99
N ARG A 50 -18.43 -3.96 1.85
CA ARG A 50 -17.15 -4.68 1.77
C ARG A 50 -16.01 -3.71 1.95
N ARG A 51 -14.98 -4.13 2.71
CA ARG A 51 -13.76 -3.36 2.89
C ARG A 51 -13.10 -3.08 1.54
N PRO A 52 -12.74 -1.83 1.23
CA PRO A 52 -12.07 -1.49 -0.02
C PRO A 52 -10.73 -2.21 -0.16
N PHE A 53 -10.38 -2.59 -1.38
CA PHE A 53 -9.05 -3.07 -1.73
C PHE A 53 -8.47 -2.17 -2.82
N ARG A 54 -7.39 -1.46 -2.51
CA ARG A 54 -6.68 -0.59 -3.45
C ARG A 54 -5.33 -1.19 -3.79
N ASN A 55 -5.00 -1.21 -5.07
CA ASN A 55 -3.72 -1.66 -5.60
C ASN A 55 -3.30 -0.67 -6.69
N PRO A 56 -2.75 0.50 -6.31
CA PRO A 56 -2.24 1.44 -7.28
C PRO A 56 -0.98 0.88 -7.95
N HIS A 57 -0.85 1.14 -9.26
CA HIS A 57 0.39 0.85 -9.97
C HIS A 57 1.54 1.70 -9.42
N HIS A 58 2.77 1.19 -9.42
CA HIS A 58 3.95 1.88 -8.86
C HIS A 58 4.28 3.22 -9.54
N THR A 59 3.69 3.50 -10.71
CA THR A 59 3.76 4.78 -11.42
C THR A 59 2.74 5.82 -10.93
N VAL A 60 1.98 5.54 -9.87
CA VAL A 60 1.04 6.48 -9.30
C VAL A 60 1.77 7.74 -8.83
N THR A 61 1.19 8.91 -9.12
CA THR A 61 1.76 10.18 -8.68
C THR A 61 1.49 10.40 -7.19
N LYS A 62 2.21 11.33 -6.57
CA LYS A 62 1.92 11.76 -5.19
C LYS A 62 0.45 12.20 -5.04
N ALA A 63 -0.06 12.99 -5.98
CA ALA A 63 -1.45 13.42 -5.98
C ALA A 63 -2.44 12.25 -6.19
N GLY A 64 -2.08 11.22 -6.95
CA GLY A 64 -2.89 10.00 -7.05
C GLY A 64 -2.92 9.21 -5.74
N MET A 65 -1.78 9.09 -5.06
CA MET A 65 -1.65 8.29 -3.84
C MET A 65 -2.37 8.94 -2.64
N ILE A 66 -2.03 10.18 -2.30
CA ILE A 66 -2.57 10.89 -1.13
C ILE A 66 -3.71 11.85 -1.47
N GLY A 67 -4.01 12.07 -2.74
CA GLY A 67 -5.03 13.02 -3.16
C GLY A 67 -4.50 14.44 -3.35
N GLY A 68 -5.42 15.35 -3.64
CA GLY A 68 -5.15 16.73 -4.01
C GLY A 68 -4.95 16.90 -5.51
N GLY A 69 -4.01 17.78 -5.89
CA GLY A 69 -3.87 18.29 -7.25
C GLY A 69 -4.45 19.70 -7.34
N ARG A 70 -5.15 20.01 -8.44
CA ARG A 70 -5.87 21.29 -8.60
C ARG A 70 -7.09 21.38 -7.69
N GLU A 71 -7.75 20.24 -7.47
CA GLU A 71 -8.91 20.11 -6.58
C GLU A 71 -8.52 19.28 -5.35
N LEU A 72 -9.15 19.56 -4.20
CA LEU A 72 -8.92 18.84 -2.95
C LEU A 72 -9.64 17.48 -2.95
N ARG A 73 -9.29 16.58 -3.88
CA ARG A 73 -9.90 15.26 -4.00
C ARG A 73 -9.17 14.20 -3.15
N PRO A 74 -9.85 13.16 -2.67
CA PRO A 74 -9.20 12.03 -2.00
C PRO A 74 -8.32 11.24 -2.97
N GLY A 75 -7.29 10.57 -2.43
CA GLY A 75 -6.39 9.69 -3.17
C GLY A 75 -6.61 8.20 -2.88
N GLU A 76 -5.75 7.36 -3.45
CA GLU A 76 -5.73 5.90 -3.23
C GLU A 76 -5.71 5.51 -1.76
N LEU A 77 -4.93 6.23 -0.94
CA LEU A 77 -4.86 6.00 0.49
C LEU A 77 -6.23 6.22 1.16
N SER A 78 -6.90 7.34 0.86
CA SER A 78 -8.23 7.64 1.40
C SER A 78 -9.28 6.64 0.89
N PHE A 79 -9.22 6.24 -0.38
CA PHE A 79 -10.14 5.20 -0.89
C PHE A 79 -9.92 3.81 -0.27
N ALA A 80 -8.77 3.58 0.34
CA ALA A 80 -8.47 2.36 1.08
C ALA A 80 -8.95 2.41 2.54
N ASN A 81 -9.61 3.49 2.97
CA ASN A 81 -10.08 3.66 4.35
C ASN A 81 -10.95 2.46 4.82
N HIS A 82 -10.71 2.02 6.05
CA HIS A 82 -11.22 0.78 6.65
C HIS A 82 -10.95 -0.49 5.83
N GLY A 83 -10.03 -0.45 4.87
CA GLY A 83 -9.73 -1.55 3.97
C GLY A 83 -8.23 -1.80 3.85
N VAL A 84 -7.83 -2.25 2.66
CA VAL A 84 -6.47 -2.68 2.37
C VAL A 84 -5.88 -1.83 1.26
N LEU A 85 -4.70 -1.25 1.51
CA LEU A 85 -3.83 -0.67 0.50
C LEU A 85 -2.69 -1.66 0.23
N PHE A 86 -2.73 -2.29 -0.94
CA PHE A 86 -1.70 -3.20 -1.40
C PHE A 86 -0.70 -2.49 -2.29
N LEU A 87 0.56 -2.48 -1.89
CA LEU A 87 1.68 -1.90 -2.61
C LEU A 87 2.52 -3.02 -3.21
N ASP A 88 2.27 -3.33 -4.50
CA ASP A 88 3.05 -4.33 -5.22
C ASP A 88 4.33 -3.74 -5.77
N GLU A 89 5.43 -4.49 -5.75
CA GLU A 89 6.74 -4.01 -6.21
C GLU A 89 7.19 -2.73 -5.48
N LEU A 90 7.14 -2.74 -4.15
CA LEU A 90 7.37 -1.57 -3.31
C LEU A 90 8.62 -0.72 -3.70
N PRO A 91 9.80 -1.30 -4.01
CA PRO A 91 10.98 -0.53 -4.47
C PRO A 91 10.84 0.19 -5.82
N GLU A 92 9.82 -0.10 -6.61
CA GLU A 92 9.56 0.56 -7.90
C GLU A 92 8.73 1.84 -7.75
N PHE A 93 8.09 2.05 -6.60
CA PHE A 93 7.43 3.32 -6.32
C PHE A 93 8.45 4.45 -6.18
N ALA A 94 8.09 5.63 -6.68
CA ALA A 94 8.87 6.83 -6.42
C ALA A 94 8.98 7.08 -4.91
N ARG A 95 10.20 7.35 -4.43
CA ARG A 95 10.47 7.52 -2.99
C ARG A 95 9.56 8.57 -2.35
N GLU A 96 9.31 9.69 -3.04
CA GLU A 96 8.42 10.75 -2.56
C GLU A 96 6.97 10.32 -2.35
N VAL A 97 6.49 9.33 -3.12
CA VAL A 97 5.15 8.75 -2.99
C VAL A 97 5.08 7.83 -1.79
N LEU A 98 6.14 7.08 -1.52
CA LEU A 98 6.21 6.23 -0.34
C LEU A 98 6.33 7.06 0.95
N GLU A 99 7.19 8.09 0.97
CA GLU A 99 7.39 8.92 2.15
C GLU A 99 6.11 9.67 2.57
N CYS A 100 5.24 10.01 1.62
CA CYS A 100 3.98 10.69 1.97
C CYS A 100 2.95 9.80 2.68
N LEU A 101 3.17 8.49 2.74
CA LEU A 101 2.33 7.55 3.50
C LEU A 101 2.67 7.51 4.98
N ARG A 102 3.87 7.93 5.40
CA ARG A 102 4.35 7.76 6.77
C ARG A 102 3.42 8.36 7.81
N GLN A 103 3.22 9.67 7.73
CA GLN A 103 2.39 10.39 8.68
C GLN A 103 0.93 9.87 8.69
N PRO A 104 0.26 9.68 7.54
CA PRO A 104 -1.10 9.13 7.55
C PRO A 104 -1.26 7.73 8.14
N LEU A 105 -0.23 6.88 8.02
CA LEU A 105 -0.27 5.53 8.61
C LEU A 105 -0.12 5.55 10.13
N GLU A 106 0.55 6.57 10.66
CA GLU A 106 0.71 6.81 12.10
C GLU A 106 -0.53 7.49 12.69
N ASP A 107 -0.93 8.63 12.11
CA ASP A 107 -2.01 9.48 12.63
C ASP A 107 -3.42 8.94 12.29
N ARG A 108 -3.53 8.01 11.33
CA ARG A 108 -4.80 7.49 10.78
C ARG A 108 -5.67 8.55 10.10
N GLU A 109 -5.09 9.71 9.78
CA GLU A 109 -5.73 10.79 9.04
C GLU A 109 -4.74 11.46 8.07
N LEU A 110 -5.27 12.14 7.08
CA LEU A 110 -4.50 12.80 6.03
C LEU A 110 -5.05 14.19 5.78
N THR A 111 -4.27 15.22 6.10
CA THR A 111 -4.63 16.61 5.82
C THR A 111 -3.96 17.10 4.54
N ILE A 112 -4.77 17.59 3.61
CA ILE A 112 -4.34 18.15 2.32
C ILE A 112 -4.59 19.65 2.32
N THR A 113 -3.52 20.44 2.38
CA THR A 113 -3.58 21.91 2.36
C THR A 113 -3.13 22.46 1.01
N ARG A 114 -3.97 23.27 0.36
CA ARG A 114 -3.70 23.97 -0.91
C ARG A 114 -4.21 25.41 -0.85
N GLN A 115 -3.92 26.19 -1.88
CA GLN A 115 -4.46 27.56 -2.00
C GLN A 115 -6.00 27.58 -2.00
N SER A 116 -6.64 26.53 -2.53
CA SER A 116 -8.09 26.39 -2.56
C SER A 116 -8.71 26.02 -1.21
N GLY A 117 -7.92 25.74 -0.18
CA GLY A 117 -8.39 25.37 1.16
C GLY A 117 -7.62 24.20 1.78
N SER A 118 -8.12 23.71 2.92
CA SER A 118 -7.61 22.53 3.61
C SER A 118 -8.74 21.53 3.82
N ILE A 119 -8.44 20.24 3.67
CA ILE A 119 -9.38 19.16 3.97
C ILE A 119 -8.63 18.01 4.65
N THR A 120 -9.31 17.34 5.58
CA THR A 120 -8.79 16.14 6.25
C THR A 120 -9.62 14.93 5.86
N TYR A 121 -8.94 13.87 5.45
CA TYR A 121 -9.52 12.58 5.10
C TYR A 121 -9.09 11.50 6.09
N PRO A 122 -9.97 10.57 6.46
CA PRO A 122 -9.58 9.42 7.29
C PRO A 122 -8.68 8.46 6.51
N ALA A 123 -7.80 7.77 7.24
CA ALA A 123 -6.81 6.83 6.70
C ALA A 123 -6.64 5.59 7.61
N HIS A 124 -7.75 5.01 8.07
CA HIS A 124 -7.78 3.74 8.81
C HIS A 124 -7.50 2.55 7.89
N VAL A 125 -6.26 2.42 7.42
CA VAL A 125 -5.88 1.47 6.36
C VAL A 125 -4.98 0.35 6.89
N SER A 126 -5.23 -0.86 6.40
CA SER A 126 -4.26 -1.96 6.47
C SER A 126 -3.35 -1.95 5.25
N VAL A 127 -2.04 -1.74 5.44
CA VAL A 127 -1.09 -1.76 4.33
C VAL A 127 -0.47 -3.13 4.18
N ILE A 128 -0.50 -3.67 2.97
CA ILE A 128 0.23 -4.89 2.62
C ILE A 128 1.23 -4.52 1.54
N ALA A 129 2.51 -4.78 1.77
CA ALA A 129 3.55 -4.51 0.78
C ALA A 129 4.20 -5.80 0.28
N SER A 130 4.54 -5.79 -0.99
CA SER A 130 5.13 -6.88 -1.75
C SER A 130 6.37 -6.37 -2.47
N MET A 131 7.44 -7.16 -2.52
CA MET A 131 8.61 -6.84 -3.33
C MET A 131 9.38 -8.09 -3.78
N ASN A 132 10.11 -7.96 -4.87
CA ASN A 132 11.10 -8.95 -5.26
C ASN A 132 12.32 -8.87 -4.32
N PRO A 133 13.09 -9.96 -4.14
CA PRO A 133 14.26 -9.96 -3.24
C PRO A 133 15.44 -9.13 -3.78
N CYS A 134 15.48 -8.89 -5.09
CA CYS A 134 16.44 -8.10 -5.85
C CYS A 134 15.81 -7.67 -7.20
N PRO A 135 16.48 -6.83 -8.01
CA PRO A 135 15.96 -6.40 -9.32
C PRO A 135 15.65 -7.55 -10.29
N CYS A 136 16.47 -8.61 -10.32
CA CYS A 136 16.22 -9.75 -11.21
C CYS A 136 15.21 -10.76 -10.63
N GLY A 137 14.83 -10.64 -9.36
CA GLY A 137 13.82 -11.47 -8.71
C GLY A 137 14.27 -12.82 -8.16
N TYR A 138 15.51 -13.27 -8.41
CA TYR A 138 15.97 -14.63 -8.08
C TYR A 138 17.03 -14.68 -6.97
N TYR A 139 17.25 -13.58 -6.24
CA TYR A 139 18.18 -13.61 -5.10
C TYR A 139 17.67 -14.53 -4.00
N GLY A 140 18.45 -15.58 -3.68
CA GLY A 140 18.09 -16.62 -2.71
C GLY A 140 17.21 -17.75 -3.27
N ASP A 141 16.93 -17.75 -4.58
CA ASP A 141 16.15 -18.81 -5.22
C ASP A 141 17.00 -20.07 -5.44
N GLN A 142 16.45 -21.26 -5.13
CA GLN A 142 17.16 -22.54 -5.29
C GLN A 142 17.15 -23.08 -6.73
N GLY A 143 16.22 -22.63 -7.57
CA GLY A 143 16.02 -23.12 -8.93
C GLY A 143 16.57 -22.20 -10.02
N ARG A 144 16.82 -20.92 -9.73
CA ARG A 144 17.32 -19.91 -10.67
C ARG A 144 18.47 -19.11 -10.10
N VAL A 145 19.49 -18.89 -10.92
CA VAL A 145 20.67 -18.10 -10.54
C VAL A 145 20.38 -16.61 -10.62
N CYS A 146 20.65 -15.89 -9.52
CA CYS A 146 20.60 -14.43 -9.48
C CYS A 146 21.74 -13.81 -10.29
N SER A 147 21.41 -12.87 -11.18
CA SER A 147 22.39 -12.11 -11.98
C SER A 147 22.80 -10.75 -11.37
N CYS A 148 22.22 -10.37 -10.23
CA CYS A 148 22.51 -9.08 -9.59
C CYS A 148 23.78 -9.12 -8.73
N THR A 149 24.54 -8.03 -8.75
CA THR A 149 25.67 -7.83 -7.83
C THR A 149 25.20 -7.49 -6.42
N PRO A 150 26.02 -7.71 -5.37
CA PRO A 150 25.68 -7.29 -4.00
C PRO A 150 25.30 -5.81 -3.90
N MET A 151 26.01 -4.94 -4.62
CA MET A 151 25.73 -3.50 -4.67
C MET A 151 24.36 -3.20 -5.30
N GLN A 152 23.98 -3.89 -6.38
CA GLN A 152 22.66 -3.72 -7.00
C GLN A 152 21.54 -4.14 -6.05
N ILE A 153 21.73 -5.23 -5.30
CA ILE A 153 20.77 -5.71 -4.31
C ILE A 153 20.63 -4.71 -3.16
N GLN A 154 21.74 -4.20 -2.63
CA GLN A 154 21.76 -3.21 -1.56
C GLN A 154 21.06 -1.91 -2.01
N ASN A 155 21.38 -1.40 -3.20
CA ASN A 155 20.77 -0.19 -3.74
C ASN A 155 19.26 -0.35 -3.96
N TYR A 156 18.83 -1.51 -4.48
CA TYR A 156 17.42 -1.82 -4.68
C TYR A 156 16.64 -1.85 -3.36
N ARG A 157 17.15 -2.55 -2.34
CA ARG A 157 16.52 -2.60 -1.01
C ARG A 157 16.56 -1.24 -0.31
N GLY A 158 17.62 -0.47 -0.52
CA GLY A 158 17.79 0.89 0.03
C GLY A 158 16.85 1.95 -0.56
N ARG A 159 16.06 1.63 -1.60
CA ARG A 159 15.01 2.53 -2.10
C ARG A 159 13.87 2.72 -1.10
N ILE A 160 13.69 1.77 -0.19
CA ILE A 160 12.68 1.83 0.87
C ILE A 160 13.35 2.39 2.14
N SER A 161 12.76 3.42 2.74
CA SER A 161 13.28 3.99 3.98
C SER A 161 12.93 3.12 5.19
N GLY A 162 13.86 3.04 6.15
CA GLY A 162 13.62 2.38 7.44
C GLY A 162 12.38 2.94 8.16
N PRO A 163 12.24 4.27 8.31
CA PRO A 163 11.07 4.87 8.94
C PRO A 163 9.74 4.46 8.31
N LEU A 164 9.66 4.34 6.97
CA LEU A 164 8.45 3.85 6.32
C LEU A 164 8.16 2.38 6.67
N LEU A 165 9.19 1.54 6.71
CA LEU A 165 9.04 0.13 7.11
C LEU A 165 8.58 0.00 8.57
N ASP A 166 8.91 0.96 9.42
CA ASP A 166 8.42 1.04 10.80
C ASP A 166 6.96 1.45 10.83
N SER A 167 6.56 2.50 10.10
CA SER A 167 5.15 2.93 9.98
C SER A 167 4.26 1.80 9.39
N ILE A 168 4.73 1.08 8.37
CA ILE A 168 4.04 -0.11 7.83
C ILE A 168 4.09 -1.28 8.83
N GLY A 169 5.18 -1.41 9.58
CA GLY A 169 5.41 -2.49 10.55
C GLY A 169 4.40 -2.56 11.68
N HIS A 170 3.78 -1.44 12.05
CA HIS A 170 2.63 -1.40 12.97
C HIS A 170 1.39 -2.11 12.42
N THR A 171 1.39 -2.43 11.12
CA THR A 171 0.27 -2.99 10.37
C THR A 171 0.67 -4.34 9.77
N GLN A 172 0.68 -5.40 10.59
CA GLN A 172 0.92 -6.82 10.25
C GLN A 172 2.00 -7.10 9.18
N LYS A 173 3.24 -7.35 9.62
CA LYS A 173 4.33 -7.85 8.77
C LYS A 173 4.09 -9.29 8.33
N PHE A 174 3.72 -9.50 7.07
CA PHE A 174 3.95 -10.78 6.38
C PHE A 174 5.30 -10.72 5.66
N ILE A 175 6.38 -10.96 6.39
CA ILE A 175 7.68 -11.23 5.77
C ILE A 175 7.70 -12.74 5.51
N SER A 176 7.59 -13.14 4.25
CA SER A 176 8.04 -14.45 3.81
C SER A 176 9.57 -14.44 3.84
N THR A 177 10.15 -14.61 5.02
CA THR A 177 11.54 -15.03 5.17
C THR A 177 11.56 -16.53 4.92
N GLU A 178 11.90 -16.93 3.69
CA GLU A 178 12.57 -18.22 3.57
C GLU A 178 14.02 -18.00 4.01
N LYS A 179 14.27 -18.50 5.23
CA LYS A 179 15.55 -18.92 5.79
C LYS A 179 16.62 -17.85 6.05
N GLU A 180 16.62 -17.38 7.30
CA GLU A 180 17.86 -17.45 8.08
C GLU A 180 18.31 -18.92 8.12
N GLU A 181 19.20 -19.33 7.22
CA GLU A 181 20.05 -20.49 7.46
C GLU A 181 21.40 -19.99 7.95
N SER A 182 21.54 -20.10 9.27
CA SER A 182 22.79 -20.30 10.01
C SER A 182 23.86 -21.06 9.21
N SER A 183 25.04 -20.46 9.09
CA SER A 183 26.29 -21.22 8.94
C SER A 183 27.49 -20.33 9.29
N HIS A 184 28.06 -20.63 10.45
CA HIS A 184 29.47 -20.61 10.87
C HIS A 184 30.41 -19.48 10.44
#